data_AF-A0A2V9QUE0-F1
#
_entry.id   AF-A0A2V9QUE0-F1
#
_cell.length_a   1.000
_cell.length_b   1.000
_cell.length_c   1.000
_cell.angle_alpha   90.00
_cell.angle_beta   90.00
_cell.angle_gamma   90.00
#
_symmetry.space_group_name_H-M   'P 1'
#
loop_
_entity.id
_entity.type
_entity.pdbx_description
1 polymer ?
#
loop_
_entity_poly.entity_id
_entity_poly.type
_entity_poly.pdbx_seq_one_letter_code
_entity_poly.pdbx_strand_id
1 'polypeptide(L)'
;MTIDEEMNMLESHLRRLKIEYEVFFNNPQKKPPSDLEWKVLAALRKFSDGGGRMSFSQRFRYNEIAQRYAIYSDLWRKKSRIREEGYRRPVDAILSIQGLRPEEHKPQHKVYGVSHAPADGNEPFVVHCADANAESEKVEKLFAALSDAKKKTGENVSGSLDSFKSFVQKKTEEIRKQHGCRTVEYVVEVQDGKAKLRAKAAKAKG
;
A
#
# COMPACT_ATOMS: atom_id res chain seq x y z
N MET A 1 0.89 -44.55 -9.83
CA MET A 1 0.26 -43.22 -9.76
C MET A 1 -0.51 -42.99 -11.05
N THR A 2 -1.73 -42.51 -10.93
CA THR A 2 -2.54 -42.07 -12.07
C THR A 2 -2.06 -40.70 -12.55
N ILE A 3 -2.36 -40.34 -13.80
CA ILE A 3 -2.03 -39.01 -14.36
C ILE A 3 -2.67 -37.90 -13.51
N ASP A 4 -3.91 -38.09 -13.04
CA ASP A 4 -4.61 -37.12 -12.19
C ASP A 4 -3.95 -36.92 -10.82
N GLU A 5 -3.43 -37.98 -10.20
CA GLU A 5 -2.65 -37.87 -8.97
C GLU A 5 -1.37 -37.05 -9.19
N GLU A 6 -0.64 -37.35 -10.27
CA GLU A 6 0.59 -36.62 -10.60
C GLU A 6 0.30 -35.14 -10.92
N MET A 7 -0.83 -34.82 -11.57
CA MET A 7 -1.26 -33.45 -11.82
C MET A 7 -1.63 -32.70 -10.53
N ASN A 8 -2.33 -33.36 -9.59
CA ASN A 8 -2.64 -32.78 -8.28
C ASN A 8 -1.36 -32.51 -7.48
N MET A 9 -0.36 -33.40 -7.58
CA MET A 9 0.96 -33.17 -6.98
C MET A 9 1.67 -31.99 -7.62
N LEU A 10 1.66 -31.87 -8.95
CA LEU A 10 2.23 -30.72 -9.65
C LEU A 10 1.57 -29.41 -9.20
N GLU A 11 0.25 -29.37 -9.09
CA GLU A 11 -0.46 -28.18 -8.62
C GLU A 11 -0.07 -27.82 -7.18
N SER A 12 0.04 -28.83 -6.31
CA SER A 12 0.47 -28.66 -4.92
C SER A 12 1.91 -28.13 -4.83
N HIS A 13 2.81 -28.68 -5.64
CA HIS A 13 4.19 -28.20 -5.76
C HIS A 13 4.25 -26.75 -6.28
N LEU A 14 3.42 -26.39 -7.27
CA LEU A 14 3.35 -25.03 -7.79
C LEU A 14 2.87 -24.03 -6.71
N ARG A 15 1.84 -24.39 -5.94
CA ARG A 15 1.36 -23.57 -4.82
C ARG A 15 2.45 -23.41 -3.75
N ARG A 16 3.15 -24.49 -3.41
CA ARG A 16 4.25 -24.43 -2.43
C ARG A 16 5.39 -23.57 -2.95
N LEU A 17 5.78 -23.72 -4.22
CA LEU A 17 6.82 -22.94 -4.86
C LEU A 17 6.52 -21.43 -4.76
N LYS A 18 5.26 -21.03 -5.03
CA LYS A 18 4.84 -19.64 -4.86
C LYS A 18 5.02 -19.13 -3.43
N ILE A 19 4.61 -19.90 -2.44
CA ILE A 19 4.74 -19.50 -1.03
C ILE A 19 6.22 -19.34 -0.66
N GLU A 20 7.06 -20.30 -1.04
CA GLU A 20 8.50 -20.24 -0.75
C GLU A 20 9.19 -19.06 -1.43
N TYR A 21 8.79 -18.72 -2.67
CA TYR A 21 9.28 -17.51 -3.32
C TYR A 21 8.80 -16.24 -2.62
N GLU A 22 7.55 -16.16 -2.17
CA GLU A 22 7.08 -15.01 -1.39
C GLU A 22 7.84 -14.91 -0.05
N VAL A 23 8.11 -16.02 0.64
CA VAL A 23 8.95 -16.04 1.84
C VAL A 23 10.38 -15.61 1.53
N PHE A 24 10.95 -16.07 0.42
CA PHE A 24 12.26 -15.65 -0.08
C PHE A 24 12.29 -14.15 -0.36
N PHE A 25 11.27 -13.61 -1.02
CA PHE A 25 11.19 -12.17 -1.32
C PHE A 25 11.01 -11.34 -0.06
N ASN A 26 10.26 -11.83 0.92
CA ASN A 26 10.05 -11.16 2.21
C ASN A 26 11.24 -11.28 3.17
N ASN A 27 12.11 -12.27 2.99
CA ASN A 27 13.27 -12.51 3.85
C ASN A 27 14.58 -12.45 3.05
N PRO A 28 15.37 -11.36 3.16
CA PRO A 28 16.62 -11.17 2.41
C PRO A 28 17.68 -12.26 2.62
N GLN A 29 17.62 -13.00 3.74
CA GLN A 29 18.61 -14.01 4.11
C GLN A 29 18.24 -15.42 3.62
N LYS A 30 17.02 -15.63 3.12
CA LYS A 30 16.60 -16.93 2.58
C LYS A 30 17.19 -17.13 1.19
N LYS A 31 17.57 -18.36 0.86
CA LYS A 31 17.98 -18.79 -0.48
C LYS A 31 16.74 -19.04 -1.36
N PRO A 32 16.85 -18.88 -2.69
CA PRO A 32 15.73 -19.18 -3.59
C PRO A 32 15.37 -20.67 -3.51
N PRO A 33 14.09 -21.04 -3.66
CA PRO A 33 13.63 -22.43 -3.57
C PRO A 33 13.92 -23.22 -4.87
N SER A 34 15.19 -23.32 -5.26
CA SER A 34 15.63 -23.95 -6.51
C SER A 34 15.27 -25.44 -6.61
N ASP A 35 15.24 -26.17 -5.48
CA ASP A 35 14.83 -27.58 -5.47
C ASP A 35 13.37 -27.78 -5.87
N LEU A 36 12.47 -26.92 -5.37
CA LEU A 36 11.05 -26.98 -5.71
C LEU A 36 10.80 -26.50 -7.14
N GLU A 37 11.53 -25.48 -7.58
CA GLU A 37 11.48 -25.00 -8.97
C GLU A 37 11.86 -26.12 -9.94
N TRP A 38 12.97 -26.82 -9.67
CA TRP A 38 13.40 -27.95 -10.49
C TRP A 38 12.36 -29.07 -10.52
N LYS A 39 11.73 -29.41 -9.37
CA LYS A 39 10.66 -30.41 -9.31
C LYS A 39 9.45 -30.02 -10.16
N VAL A 40 9.01 -28.76 -10.10
CA VAL A 40 7.90 -28.24 -10.91
C VAL A 40 8.26 -28.26 -12.40
N LEU A 41 9.45 -27.81 -12.77
CA LEU A 41 9.94 -27.82 -14.16
C LEU A 41 10.06 -29.24 -14.72
N ALA A 42 10.61 -30.18 -13.94
CA ALA A 42 10.73 -31.57 -14.35
C ALA A 42 9.35 -32.21 -14.58
N ALA A 43 8.39 -31.94 -13.71
CA ALA A 43 7.01 -32.41 -13.86
C ALA A 43 6.31 -31.75 -15.07
N LEU A 44 6.42 -30.43 -15.26
CA LEU A 44 5.89 -29.75 -16.44
C LEU A 44 6.46 -30.32 -17.73
N ARG A 45 7.77 -30.55 -17.79
CA ARG A 45 8.43 -31.16 -18.95
C ARG A 45 7.93 -32.58 -19.21
N LYS A 46 7.82 -33.40 -18.16
CA LYS A 46 7.26 -34.77 -18.25
C LYS A 46 5.86 -34.78 -18.87
N PHE A 47 4.99 -33.86 -18.46
CA PHE A 47 3.64 -33.76 -19.03
C PHE A 47 3.64 -33.18 -20.45
N SER A 48 4.51 -32.21 -20.76
CA SER A 48 4.68 -31.68 -22.11
C SER A 48 5.08 -32.78 -23.11
N ASP A 49 6.10 -33.57 -22.76
CA ASP A 49 6.60 -34.67 -23.61
C ASP A 49 5.60 -35.83 -23.69
N GLY A 50 4.76 -35.99 -22.66
CA GLY A 50 3.69 -36.99 -22.56
C GLY A 50 2.35 -36.58 -23.19
N GLY A 51 2.28 -35.48 -23.94
CA GLY A 51 1.04 -34.86 -24.44
C GLY A 51 0.05 -35.81 -25.12
N GLY A 52 0.52 -36.86 -25.79
CA GLY A 52 -0.31 -37.88 -26.43
C GLY A 52 -1.07 -38.83 -25.47
N ARG A 53 -0.62 -38.95 -24.21
CA ARG A 53 -1.20 -39.87 -23.20
C ARG A 53 -2.30 -39.24 -22.35
N MET A 54 -2.54 -37.93 -22.49
CA MET A 54 -3.52 -37.18 -21.70
C MET A 54 -4.86 -37.01 -22.42
N SER A 55 -5.95 -37.16 -21.68
CA SER A 55 -7.31 -36.84 -22.12
C SER A 55 -7.49 -35.32 -22.32
N PHE A 56 -8.54 -34.91 -23.04
CA PHE A 56 -8.83 -33.50 -23.28
C PHE A 56 -8.92 -32.68 -21.99
N SER A 57 -9.62 -33.19 -20.97
CA SER A 57 -9.76 -32.54 -19.67
C SER A 57 -8.41 -32.41 -18.94
N GLN A 58 -7.57 -33.44 -19.00
CA GLN A 58 -6.23 -33.41 -18.40
C GLN A 58 -5.32 -32.40 -19.12
N ARG A 59 -5.40 -32.31 -20.45
CA ARG A 59 -4.66 -31.30 -21.22
C ARG A 59 -5.08 -29.88 -20.85
N PHE A 60 -6.37 -29.64 -20.66
CA PHE A 60 -6.86 -28.31 -20.24
C PHE A 60 -6.30 -27.93 -18.86
N ARG A 61 -6.43 -28.83 -17.88
CA ARG A 61 -5.85 -28.63 -16.53
C ARG A 61 -4.33 -28.42 -16.57
N TYR A 62 -3.62 -29.16 -17.42
CA TYR A 62 -2.16 -28.99 -17.58
C TYR A 62 -1.83 -27.61 -18.14
N ASN A 63 -2.54 -27.17 -19.19
CA ASN A 63 -2.35 -25.85 -19.77
C ASN A 63 -2.60 -24.73 -18.75
N GLU A 64 -3.63 -24.87 -17.90
CA GLU A 64 -3.89 -23.90 -16.83
C GLU A 64 -2.70 -23.82 -15.84
N ILE A 65 -2.19 -24.97 -15.40
CA ILE A 65 -1.04 -25.04 -14.49
C ILE A 65 0.22 -24.44 -15.15
N ALA A 66 0.47 -24.78 -16.41
CA ALA A 66 1.61 -24.26 -17.18
C ALA A 66 1.54 -22.74 -17.35
N GLN A 67 0.36 -22.19 -17.67
CA GLN A 67 0.15 -20.75 -17.76
C GLN A 67 0.37 -20.05 -16.41
N ARG A 68 -0.15 -20.60 -15.31
CA ARG A 68 0.08 -20.06 -13.97
C ARG A 68 1.57 -20.05 -13.61
N TYR A 69 2.30 -21.11 -13.93
CA TYR A 69 3.75 -21.15 -13.76
C TYR A 69 4.47 -20.10 -14.60
N ALA A 70 4.10 -19.92 -15.86
CA ALA A 70 4.68 -18.89 -16.72
C ALA A 70 4.53 -17.48 -16.13
N ILE A 71 3.33 -17.15 -15.62
CA ILE A 71 3.06 -15.86 -14.96
C ILE A 71 3.91 -15.71 -13.70
N TYR A 72 3.97 -16.74 -12.86
CA TYR A 72 4.74 -16.68 -11.61
C TYR A 72 6.24 -16.59 -11.84
N SER A 73 6.79 -17.36 -12.78
CA SER A 73 8.22 -17.31 -13.12
C SER A 73 8.63 -15.95 -13.68
N ASP A 74 7.81 -15.30 -14.50
CA ASP A 74 8.08 -13.94 -14.99
C ASP A 74 8.07 -12.92 -13.83
N LEU A 75 7.10 -13.03 -12.91
CA LEU A 75 7.04 -12.20 -11.72
C LEU A 75 8.25 -12.40 -10.80
N TRP A 76 8.67 -13.64 -10.55
CA TRP A 76 9.86 -13.91 -9.73
C TRP A 76 11.13 -13.42 -10.40
N ARG A 77 11.28 -13.53 -11.73
CA ARG A 77 12.42 -12.95 -12.46
C ARG A 77 12.47 -11.43 -12.33
N LYS A 78 11.32 -10.75 -12.47
CA LYS A 78 11.22 -9.29 -12.25
C LYS A 78 11.60 -8.92 -10.83
N LYS A 79 11.05 -9.61 -9.83
CA LYS A 79 11.39 -9.38 -8.42
C LYS A 79 12.88 -9.65 -8.14
N SER A 80 13.47 -10.72 -8.67
CA SER A 80 14.90 -10.99 -8.50
C SER A 80 15.78 -9.88 -9.09
N ARG A 81 15.42 -9.34 -10.26
CA ARG A 81 16.13 -8.17 -10.84
C ARG A 81 16.03 -6.93 -9.95
N ILE A 82 14.84 -6.63 -9.43
CA ILE A 82 14.64 -5.49 -8.51
C ILE A 82 15.47 -5.66 -7.24
N ARG A 83 15.65 -6.89 -6.77
CA ARG A 83 16.53 -7.20 -5.62
C ARG A 83 18.01 -6.96 -5.92
N GLU A 84 18.48 -7.36 -7.10
CA GLU A 84 19.90 -7.23 -7.48
C GLU A 84 20.26 -5.80 -7.90
N GLU A 85 19.40 -5.13 -8.67
CA GLU A 85 19.66 -3.84 -9.31
C GLU A 85 19.03 -2.64 -8.58
N GLY A 86 18.13 -2.90 -7.62
CA GLY A 86 17.30 -1.89 -6.97
C GLY A 86 16.10 -1.45 -7.82
N TYR A 87 15.27 -0.56 -7.28
CA TYR A 87 14.14 0.03 -8.00
C TYR A 87 14.65 1.07 -9.01
N ARG A 88 14.70 0.71 -10.30
CA ARG A 88 15.17 1.60 -11.37
C ARG A 88 14.04 2.36 -12.05
N ARG A 89 12.83 1.80 -12.08
CA ARG A 89 11.66 2.38 -12.74
C ARG A 89 10.48 2.52 -11.76
N PRO A 90 9.59 3.51 -11.95
CA PRO A 90 8.40 3.67 -11.10
C PRO A 90 7.50 2.42 -11.06
N VAL A 91 7.42 1.65 -12.15
CA VAL A 91 6.68 0.38 -12.22
C VAL A 91 7.27 -0.72 -11.34
N ASP A 92 8.58 -0.68 -11.07
CA ASP A 92 9.24 -1.67 -10.22
C ASP A 92 8.74 -1.54 -8.77
N ALA A 93 8.35 -0.32 -8.36
CA ALA A 93 7.78 -0.06 -7.03
C ALA A 93 6.45 -0.78 -6.82
N ILE A 94 5.69 -1.07 -7.88
CA ILE A 94 4.43 -1.83 -7.80
C ILE A 94 4.69 -3.29 -7.41
N LEU A 95 5.85 -3.84 -7.81
CA LEU A 95 6.29 -5.19 -7.45
C LEU A 95 6.94 -5.27 -6.06
N SER A 96 6.81 -4.19 -5.25
CA SER A 96 7.37 -3.97 -3.92
C SER A 96 7.82 -5.25 -3.19
N ILE A 97 9.13 -5.46 -3.17
CA ILE A 97 9.81 -6.44 -2.35
C ILE A 97 10.10 -5.79 -1.00
N GLN A 98 9.51 -6.36 0.05
CA GLN A 98 9.69 -5.93 1.44
C GLN A 98 11.19 -5.93 1.79
N GLY A 99 11.71 -4.80 2.28
CA GLY A 99 13.12 -4.66 2.69
C GLY A 99 14.10 -4.14 1.64
N LEU A 100 13.69 -4.03 0.37
CA LEU A 100 14.47 -3.30 -0.66
C LEU A 100 13.87 -1.94 -0.98
N ARG A 101 12.67 -1.64 -0.46
CA ARG A 101 12.07 -0.32 -0.60
C ARG A 101 13.15 0.68 -0.14
N PRO A 102 13.64 1.57 -1.03
CA PRO A 102 14.55 2.61 -0.58
C PRO A 102 13.79 3.36 0.52
N GLU A 103 14.34 3.34 1.73
CA GLU A 103 14.02 4.37 2.70
C GLU A 103 14.23 5.70 1.98
N GLU A 104 13.11 6.38 1.74
CA GLU A 104 13.01 7.75 1.25
C GLU A 104 14.11 8.23 0.30
N HIS A 105 13.97 7.89 -0.98
CA HIS A 105 13.91 8.99 -1.94
C HIS A 105 12.46 9.11 -2.36
N LYS A 106 11.71 9.96 -1.65
CA LYS A 106 10.65 10.72 -2.31
C LYS A 106 11.33 11.39 -3.51
N PRO A 107 11.11 10.99 -4.77
CA PRO A 107 11.33 11.96 -5.82
C PRO A 107 10.45 13.14 -5.43
N GLN A 108 11.06 14.28 -5.17
CA GLN A 108 10.37 15.56 -5.16
C GLN A 108 9.88 15.87 -6.58
N HIS A 109 9.08 14.98 -7.17
CA HIS A 109 8.19 15.36 -8.23
C HIS A 109 6.93 15.87 -7.52
N LYS A 110 6.98 17.17 -7.23
CA LYS A 110 5.79 18.02 -7.20
C LYS A 110 4.99 17.72 -8.48
N VAL A 111 4.05 16.79 -8.40
CA VAL A 111 2.91 16.74 -9.30
C VAL A 111 1.70 16.93 -8.40
N TYR A 112 1.05 18.07 -8.62
CA TYR A 112 -0.24 18.40 -8.08
C TYR A 112 -1.21 17.21 -8.19
N GLY A 113 -1.89 16.91 -7.09
CA GLY A 113 -3.13 16.15 -7.11
C GLY A 113 -2.98 14.65 -6.88
N VAL A 114 -3.81 14.15 -5.97
CA VAL A 114 -4.13 12.74 -5.74
C VAL A 114 -3.11 11.95 -4.91
N SER A 115 -2.99 12.30 -3.63
CA SER A 115 -2.71 11.28 -2.61
C SER A 115 -3.97 10.42 -2.42
N HIS A 116 -3.77 9.12 -2.61
CA HIS A 116 -4.58 7.98 -2.20
C HIS A 116 -6.10 8.17 -2.10
N ALA A 117 -6.82 7.51 -3.02
CA ALA A 117 -8.14 7.01 -2.70
C ALA A 117 -8.02 6.07 -1.48
N PRO A 118 -8.68 6.36 -0.35
CA PRO A 118 -8.85 5.35 0.68
C PRO A 118 -9.89 4.36 0.18
N ALA A 119 -9.51 3.08 0.11
CA ALA A 119 -10.49 2.05 0.35
C ALA A 119 -10.91 2.20 1.82
N ASP A 120 -12.21 2.31 2.07
CA ASP A 120 -12.88 2.73 3.31
C ASP A 120 -12.93 4.24 3.59
N GLY A 121 -14.07 4.82 3.21
CA GLY A 121 -14.44 6.17 3.59
C GLY A 121 -14.89 6.22 5.04
N ASN A 122 -13.98 6.55 5.96
CA ASN A 122 -14.21 7.54 7.02
C ASN A 122 -12.93 7.87 7.84
N GLU A 123 -11.73 7.88 7.25
CA GLU A 123 -10.55 8.27 8.03
C GLU A 123 -10.52 9.79 8.26
N PRO A 124 -10.36 10.23 9.52
CA PRO A 124 -10.37 11.65 9.85
C PRO A 124 -9.05 12.31 9.45
N PHE A 125 -9.13 13.53 8.90
CA PHE A 125 -7.94 14.27 8.49
C PHE A 125 -7.27 14.90 9.72
N VAL A 126 -6.10 14.38 10.10
CA VAL A 126 -5.33 14.82 11.27
C VAL A 126 -4.16 15.71 10.86
N VAL A 127 -4.02 16.88 11.49
CA VAL A 127 -2.91 17.83 11.31
C VAL A 127 -2.36 18.24 12.66
N HIS A 128 -1.05 18.13 12.83
CA HIS A 128 -0.36 18.68 14.01
C HIS A 128 0.14 20.08 13.72
N CYS A 129 -0.34 21.04 14.52
CA CYS A 129 0.08 22.44 14.45
C CYS A 129 0.70 22.85 15.80
N ALA A 130 1.96 23.28 15.74
CA ALA A 130 2.72 23.81 16.88
C ALA A 130 2.61 25.33 16.96
N ASP A 131 2.67 26.02 15.82
CA ASP A 131 2.49 27.48 15.73
C ASP A 131 1.71 27.86 14.47
N ALA A 132 0.49 28.37 14.66
CA ALA A 132 -0.41 28.71 13.56
C ALA A 132 0.14 29.80 12.62
N ASN A 133 1.07 30.64 13.10
CA ASN A 133 1.68 31.71 12.30
C ASN A 133 2.87 31.20 11.47
N ALA A 134 3.66 30.26 12.00
CA ALA A 134 4.78 29.65 11.28
C ALA A 134 4.30 28.57 10.28
N GLU A 135 3.14 27.97 10.55
CA GLU A 135 2.59 26.84 9.81
C GLU A 135 1.30 27.23 9.07
N SER A 136 1.29 28.43 8.47
CA SER A 136 0.16 28.93 7.68
C SER A 136 -0.28 27.94 6.60
N GLU A 137 0.66 27.24 5.95
CA GLU A 137 0.39 26.19 4.97
C GLU A 137 -0.40 25.00 5.56
N LYS A 138 -0.13 24.63 6.82
CA LYS A 138 -0.87 23.56 7.51
C LYS A 138 -2.30 24.00 7.86
N VAL A 139 -2.47 25.27 8.22
CA VAL A 139 -3.78 25.86 8.49
C VAL A 139 -4.62 25.96 7.22
N GLU A 140 -4.01 26.28 6.09
CA GLU A 140 -4.67 26.29 4.77
C GLU A 140 -5.12 24.88 4.36
N LYS A 141 -4.29 23.87 4.59
CA LYS A 141 -4.65 22.46 4.37
C LYS A 141 -5.80 22.00 5.26
N LEU A 142 -5.80 22.39 6.54
CA LEU A 142 -6.88 22.10 7.47
C LEU A 142 -8.20 22.79 7.06
N PHE A 143 -8.12 24.04 6.58
CA PHE A 143 -9.27 24.77 6.05
C PHE A 143 -9.82 24.13 4.78
N ALA A 144 -8.94 23.69 3.87
CA ALA A 144 -9.33 22.98 2.66
C ALA A 144 -10.02 21.65 2.99
N ALA A 145 -9.47 20.85 3.91
CA ALA A 145 -10.06 19.60 4.36
C ALA A 145 -11.44 19.81 5.03
N LEU A 146 -11.57 20.84 5.87
CA LEU A 146 -12.85 21.21 6.49
C LEU A 146 -13.86 21.71 5.45
N SER A 147 -13.42 22.50 4.47
CA SER A 147 -14.28 23.01 3.39
C SER A 147 -14.76 21.90 2.47
N ASP A 148 -13.90 20.94 2.13
CA ASP A 148 -14.26 19.77 1.35
C ASP A 148 -15.20 18.84 2.12
N ALA A 149 -14.96 18.65 3.42
CA ALA A 149 -15.88 17.93 4.29
C ALA A 149 -17.26 18.60 4.34
N LYS A 150 -17.33 19.93 4.51
CA LYS A 150 -18.57 20.71 4.49
C LYS A 150 -19.30 20.68 3.15
N LYS A 151 -18.57 20.76 2.03
CA LYS A 151 -19.14 20.62 0.68
C LYS A 151 -19.75 19.24 0.47
N LYS A 152 -19.08 18.17 0.91
CA LYS A 152 -19.59 16.79 0.83
C LYS A 152 -20.84 16.58 1.68
N THR A 153 -21.01 17.33 2.76
CA THR A 153 -22.19 17.26 3.62
C THR A 153 -23.30 18.26 3.25
N GLY A 154 -23.10 19.08 2.22
CA GLY A 154 -24.08 20.10 1.79
C GLY A 154 -24.20 21.30 2.72
N GLU A 155 -23.23 21.53 3.62
CA GLU A 155 -23.19 22.73 4.47
C GLU A 155 -22.51 23.88 3.72
N ASN A 156 -23.04 25.09 3.85
CA ASN A 156 -22.43 26.29 3.28
C ASN A 156 -21.06 26.54 3.93
N VAL A 157 -20.02 26.57 3.08
CA VAL A 157 -18.68 27.00 3.48
C VAL A 157 -18.68 28.52 3.63
N SER A 158 -19.12 29.01 4.78
CA SER A 158 -19.02 30.43 5.13
C SER A 158 -17.79 30.67 6.00
N GLY A 159 -16.75 31.24 5.40
CA GLY A 159 -15.55 31.68 6.11
C GLY A 159 -14.40 31.97 5.15
N SER A 160 -13.66 33.06 5.40
CA SER A 160 -12.41 33.33 4.72
C SER A 160 -11.26 32.60 5.41
N LEU A 161 -10.22 32.30 4.63
CA LEU A 161 -8.98 31.68 5.09
C LEU A 161 -8.31 32.50 6.20
N ASP A 162 -8.40 33.83 6.15
CA ASP A 162 -7.92 34.74 7.19
C ASP A 162 -8.66 34.60 8.53
N SER A 163 -9.98 34.42 8.48
CA SER A 163 -10.81 34.20 9.67
C SER A 163 -10.46 32.86 10.32
N PHE A 164 -10.19 31.84 9.49
CA PHE A 164 -9.80 30.52 9.95
C PHE A 164 -8.38 30.52 10.55
N LYS A 165 -7.43 31.25 9.95
CA LYS A 165 -6.08 31.45 10.51
C LYS A 165 -6.14 32.06 11.91
N SER A 166 -6.92 33.13 12.06
CA SER A 166 -7.13 33.79 13.36
C SER A 166 -7.81 32.86 14.39
N PHE A 167 -8.75 32.01 13.94
CA PHE A 167 -9.44 31.05 14.79
C PHE A 167 -8.52 29.94 15.30
N VAL A 168 -7.75 29.31 14.39
CA VAL A 168 -6.78 28.27 14.73
C VAL A 168 -5.68 28.83 15.63
N GLN A 169 -5.20 30.05 15.38
CA GLN A 169 -4.23 30.70 16.26
C GLN A 169 -4.74 30.85 17.69
N LYS A 170 -5.92 31.46 17.87
CA LYS A 170 -6.52 31.63 19.21
C LYS A 170 -6.75 30.30 19.91
N LYS A 171 -7.23 29.28 19.19
CA LYS A 171 -7.48 27.94 19.74
C LYS A 171 -6.18 27.22 20.11
N THR A 172 -5.13 27.34 19.31
CA THR A 172 -3.82 26.78 19.61
C THR A 172 -3.24 27.41 20.87
N GLU A 173 -3.33 28.74 21.02
CA GLU A 173 -2.85 29.45 22.22
C GLU A 173 -3.65 29.09 23.49
N GLU A 174 -4.98 28.98 23.38
CA GLU A 174 -5.87 28.59 24.48
C GLU A 174 -5.57 27.15 24.96
N ILE A 175 -5.47 26.20 24.04
CA ILE A 175 -5.16 24.79 24.35
C ILE A 175 -3.75 24.66 24.92
N ARG A 176 -2.79 25.42 24.40
CA ARG A 176 -1.42 25.45 24.93
C ARG A 176 -1.39 25.96 26.38
N LYS A 177 -2.14 27.02 26.70
CA LYS A 177 -2.25 27.54 28.07
C LYS A 177 -2.95 26.58 29.02
N GLN A 178 -4.03 25.93 28.57
CA GLN A 178 -4.82 25.02 29.41
C GLN A 178 -4.14 23.66 29.64
N HIS A 179 -3.48 23.11 28.62
CA HIS A 179 -2.91 21.74 28.66
C HIS A 179 -1.37 21.70 28.73
N GLY A 180 -0.67 22.85 28.71
CA GLY A 180 0.79 22.91 28.82
C GLY A 180 1.56 22.18 27.69
N CYS A 181 0.95 22.02 26.51
CA CYS A 181 1.51 21.23 25.41
C CYS A 181 2.14 22.10 24.32
N ARG A 182 3.24 21.62 23.72
CA ARG A 182 3.97 22.32 22.63
C ARG A 182 3.27 22.22 21.27
N THR A 183 2.40 21.23 21.08
CA THR A 183 1.75 20.96 19.79
C THR A 183 0.28 20.61 20.01
N VAL A 184 -0.58 21.13 19.14
CA VAL A 184 -2.03 20.85 19.12
C VAL A 184 -2.34 20.03 17.88
N GLU A 185 -3.01 18.90 18.09
CA GLU A 185 -3.53 18.04 17.04
C GLU A 185 -4.95 18.51 16.65
N TYR A 186 -5.13 18.83 15.38
CA TYR A 186 -6.40 19.21 14.80
C TYR A 186 -6.91 18.05 13.94
N VAL A 187 -8.14 17.61 14.19
CA VAL A 187 -8.78 16.48 13.51
C VAL A 187 -10.07 16.96 12.87
N VAL A 188 -10.21 16.84 11.56
CA VAL A 188 -11.46 17.11 10.84
C VAL A 188 -12.20 15.79 10.68
N GLU A 189 -13.37 15.70 11.30
CA GLU A 189 -14.23 14.52 11.27
C GLU A 189 -15.61 14.91 10.73
N VAL A 190 -16.24 14.03 9.95
CA VAL A 190 -17.64 14.18 9.56
C VAL A 190 -18.48 13.36 10.53
N GLN A 191 -19.19 14.04 11.42
CA GLN A 191 -20.03 13.41 12.44
C GLN A 191 -21.48 13.85 12.23
N ASP A 192 -22.41 12.89 12.11
CA ASP A 192 -23.84 13.13 11.86
C ASP A 192 -24.11 13.95 10.59
N GLY A 193 -23.29 13.75 9.55
CA GLY A 193 -23.39 14.53 8.31
C GLY A 193 -23.02 15.99 8.48
N LYS A 194 -22.26 16.36 9.52
CA LYS A 194 -21.71 17.70 9.72
C LYS A 194 -20.20 17.64 9.91
N ALA A 195 -19.46 18.47 9.19
CA ALA A 195 -18.01 18.54 9.35
C ALA A 195 -17.67 19.28 10.66
N LYS A 196 -17.01 18.57 11.59
CA LYS A 196 -16.54 19.12 12.87
C LYS A 196 -15.02 19.14 12.91
N LEU A 197 -14.47 20.28 13.32
CA LEU A 197 -13.05 20.39 13.66
C LEU A 197 -12.88 20.12 15.15
N ARG A 198 -12.19 19.04 15.49
CA ARG A 198 -11.73 18.71 16.85
C ARG A 198 -10.30 19.19 17.02
N ALA A 199 -9.99 19.75 18.19
CA ALA A 199 -8.63 20.10 18.57
C ALA A 199 -8.31 19.38 19.88
N LYS A 200 -7.18 18.68 19.91
CA LYS A 200 -6.68 17.93 21.07
C LYS A 200 -5.24 18.33 21.34
N ALA A 201 -4.86 18.41 22.61
CA ALA A 201 -3.47 18.62 22.96
C ALA A 201 -2.66 17.37 22.58
N ALA A 202 -1.64 17.52 21.73
CA ALA A 202 -0.80 16.40 21.35
C ALA A 202 0.11 16.06 22.53
N LYS A 203 -0.09 14.90 23.16
CA LYS A 203 0.83 14.42 24.20
C LYS A 203 2.17 14.14 23.56
N ALA A 204 3.23 14.74 24.08
CA ALA A 204 4.59 14.32 23.76
C ALA A 204 4.70 12.84 24.17
N LYS A 205 4.92 11.94 23.19
CA LYS A 205 5.36 10.57 23.49
C LYS A 205 6.72 10.71 24.15
N GLY A 206 6.74 10.59 25.47
CA GLY A 206 7.95 10.29 26.25
C GLY A 206 8.33 8.84 26.08
#